data_AF-A0A812U920-F1
#
_entry.id   AF-A0A812U920-F1
#
_cell.length_a   1.000
_cell.length_b   1.000
_cell.length_c   1.000
_cell.angle_alpha   90.00
_cell.angle_beta   90.00
_cell.angle_gamma   90.00
#
_symmetry.space_group_name_H-M   'P 1'
#
loop_
_entity.id
_entity.type
_entity.pdbx_description
1 polymer ?
#
loop_
_entity_poly.entity_id
_entity_poly.type
_entity_poly.pdbx_seq_one_letter_code
_entity_poly.pdbx_strand_id
1 'polypeptide(L)'
;MALPERQRRRSGVSMAAILVVALAGLAVLPLAFLTGKSEQSTPEPARRDAVLAAAAAVAAAAAPFSGARAEAPTTPATPVFVDSAVFERLQHFKDIGVPATLQDPIARAAIADGTCRLVVAPGSGPFPLDGYAFWHHNPERVNAVLKALAELPSTSQPSKFVRAARKQLPNACFFGLRTETSKLDLYQPAALAKTLSNWHRALCDPQCDDPADEPQQQALTTGFICMAVCDTAKMKFSDAAIGAFSASVAATQAATKNMCAAMPWTITRGPLTVLDGLKSYDAIATATAPWRKVCGCA
;
A
#
# COMPACT_ATOMS: atom_id res chain seq x y z
N MET A 1 4.64 -25.88 -40.81
CA MET A 1 4.34 -24.51 -40.35
C MET A 1 5.16 -24.25 -39.11
N ALA A 2 6.24 -23.49 -39.25
CA ALA A 2 7.15 -23.14 -38.15
C ALA A 2 6.73 -21.80 -37.55
N LEU A 3 6.64 -21.74 -36.22
CA LEU A 3 6.38 -20.52 -35.44
C LEU A 3 7.71 -19.78 -35.19
N PRO A 4 7.71 -18.43 -35.12
CA PRO A 4 8.94 -17.66 -35.15
C PRO A 4 9.65 -17.61 -33.79
N GLU A 5 10.96 -17.80 -33.89
CA GLU A 5 11.98 -17.76 -32.87
C GLU A 5 12.30 -16.30 -32.48
N ARG A 6 11.63 -15.77 -31.44
CA ARG A 6 12.02 -14.51 -30.78
C ARG A 6 11.84 -14.60 -29.26
N GLN A 7 12.65 -15.44 -28.61
CA GLN A 7 12.81 -15.34 -27.15
C GLN A 7 14.16 -15.93 -26.69
N ARG A 8 15.27 -15.42 -27.21
CA ARG A 8 16.61 -15.62 -26.63
C ARG A 8 17.47 -14.38 -26.91
N ARG A 9 17.64 -13.54 -25.88
CA ARG A 9 18.59 -12.41 -25.68
C ARG A 9 17.84 -11.40 -24.79
N ARG A 10 18.19 -11.06 -23.56
CA ARG A 10 19.43 -11.16 -22.78
C ARG A 10 19.04 -11.17 -21.29
N SER A 11 19.43 -12.21 -20.56
CA SER A 11 19.53 -12.16 -19.10
C SER A 11 20.91 -11.57 -18.77
N GLY A 12 20.98 -10.25 -18.67
CA GLY A 12 22.13 -9.52 -18.15
C GLY A 12 21.68 -8.82 -16.89
N VAL A 13 21.89 -9.46 -15.74
CA VAL A 13 21.70 -8.84 -14.43
C VAL A 13 22.66 -7.67 -14.34
N SER A 14 22.14 -6.44 -14.39
CA SER A 14 22.92 -5.24 -14.11
C SER A 14 22.67 -4.83 -12.66
N MET A 15 23.59 -5.26 -11.79
CA MET A 15 23.88 -4.62 -10.52
C MET A 15 24.38 -3.19 -10.75
N ALA A 16 23.83 -2.21 -10.00
CA ALA A 16 24.42 -0.93 -9.57
C ALA A 16 23.27 0.02 -9.20
N ALA A 17 23.25 0.80 -8.12
CA ALA A 17 24.23 1.08 -7.07
C ALA A 17 23.49 1.70 -5.87
N ILE A 18 23.87 1.32 -4.64
CA ILE A 18 23.66 2.17 -3.46
C ILE A 18 25.03 2.29 -2.79
N LEU A 19 25.67 3.43 -3.04
CA LEU A 19 26.92 3.84 -2.42
C LEU A 19 26.60 4.51 -1.07
N VAL A 20 27.23 4.00 -0.01
CA VAL A 20 27.21 4.54 1.34
C VAL A 20 28.19 5.71 1.44
N VAL A 21 27.73 6.87 1.93
CA VAL A 21 28.62 7.88 2.53
C VAL A 21 27.99 8.33 3.84
N ALA A 22 28.61 7.89 4.94
CA ALA A 22 28.39 8.39 6.29
C ALA A 22 29.45 9.44 6.59
N LEU A 23 29.04 10.63 7.07
CA LEU A 23 29.92 11.56 7.77
C LEU A 23 29.20 12.15 8.98
N ALA A 24 29.90 12.08 10.10
CA ALA A 24 29.50 12.47 11.43
C ALA A 24 29.44 13.99 11.62
N GLY A 25 28.63 14.44 12.57
CA GLY A 25 28.64 15.82 13.06
C GLY A 25 27.90 15.93 14.39
N LEU A 26 28.65 15.82 15.49
CA LEU A 26 28.21 16.17 16.84
C LEU A 26 27.89 17.68 16.92
N ALA A 27 26.78 18.03 17.56
CA ALA A 27 26.65 19.30 18.28
C ALA A 27 25.72 19.12 19.49
N VAL A 28 26.12 19.74 20.59
CA VAL A 28 25.67 19.57 21.97
C VAL A 28 25.04 20.89 22.44
N LEU A 29 24.05 20.79 23.37
CA LEU A 29 23.42 21.81 24.26
C LEU A 29 22.19 22.59 23.74
N PRO A 30 21.34 23.18 24.65
CA PRO A 30 21.01 22.81 26.03
C PRO A 30 19.49 22.72 26.34
N LEU A 31 19.21 22.13 27.50
CA LEU A 31 17.94 22.17 28.24
C LEU A 31 17.49 23.61 28.55
N ALA A 32 16.20 23.91 28.36
CA ALA A 32 15.52 24.99 29.07
C ALA A 32 14.16 24.48 29.60
N PHE A 33 14.09 24.44 30.92
CA PHE A 33 12.92 24.24 31.77
C PHE A 33 12.05 25.50 31.74
N LEU A 34 10.74 25.38 31.48
CA LEU A 34 9.77 26.34 31.98
C LEU A 34 8.48 25.62 32.43
N THR A 35 8.10 26.00 33.64
CA THR A 35 7.02 25.51 34.50
C THR A 35 5.70 26.21 34.20
N GLY A 36 4.56 25.54 34.45
CA GLY A 36 3.43 26.23 35.11
C GLY A 36 2.01 25.92 34.63
N LYS A 37 1.24 25.30 35.56
CA LYS A 37 -0.22 25.45 35.89
C LYS A 37 -1.28 25.01 34.86
N SER A 38 -2.10 24.00 35.15
CA SER A 38 -3.20 23.83 36.16
C SER A 38 -4.59 24.16 35.57
N GLU A 39 -5.38 23.08 35.46
CA GLU A 39 -6.83 22.91 35.62
C GLU A 39 -7.83 23.80 34.86
N GLN A 40 -8.67 23.15 34.06
CA GLN A 40 -10.13 23.17 34.30
C GLN A 40 -10.86 22.05 33.56
N SER A 41 -11.50 21.19 34.35
CA SER A 41 -12.51 20.20 33.98
C SER A 41 -13.92 20.81 33.95
N THR A 42 -14.82 20.31 33.10
CA THR A 42 -16.28 20.04 33.29
C THR A 42 -16.99 19.82 31.92
N PRO A 43 -18.23 19.28 31.81
CA PRO A 43 -18.47 17.91 31.32
C PRO A 43 -19.35 17.81 30.05
N GLU A 44 -19.41 16.59 29.49
CA GLU A 44 -20.31 16.08 28.43
C GLU A 44 -21.80 16.06 28.93
N PRO A 45 -22.88 16.31 28.14
CA PRO A 45 -23.24 15.52 26.94
C PRO A 45 -24.11 16.21 25.86
N ALA A 46 -23.63 16.36 24.63
CA ALA A 46 -24.47 16.79 23.48
C ALA A 46 -23.99 16.25 22.12
N ARG A 47 -23.36 15.08 22.10
CA ARG A 47 -22.60 14.58 20.93
C ARG A 47 -23.14 13.34 20.24
N ARG A 48 -24.40 12.94 20.50
CA ARG A 48 -24.99 11.73 19.89
C ARG A 48 -25.98 11.96 18.75
N ASP A 49 -26.58 13.14 18.63
CA ASP A 49 -27.62 13.37 17.60
C ASP A 49 -27.11 14.03 16.31
N ALA A 50 -25.87 14.54 16.30
CA ALA A 50 -25.27 15.18 15.12
C ALA A 50 -24.56 14.19 14.16
N VAL A 51 -24.28 12.95 14.59
CA VAL A 51 -23.51 11.97 13.80
C VAL A 51 -24.40 11.15 12.87
N LEU A 52 -25.71 11.04 13.13
CA LEU A 52 -26.65 10.28 12.31
C LEU A 52 -27.25 11.06 11.13
N ALA A 53 -27.16 12.39 11.13
CA ALA A 53 -27.69 13.23 10.04
C ALA A 53 -26.70 13.45 8.87
N ALA A 54 -25.39 13.23 9.08
CA ALA A 54 -24.37 13.43 8.03
C ALA A 54 -24.23 12.23 7.07
N ALA A 55 -24.71 11.03 7.46
CA ALA A 55 -24.58 9.81 6.66
C ALA A 55 -25.61 9.71 5.50
N ALA A 56 -26.68 10.52 5.52
CA ALA A 56 -27.71 10.50 4.48
C ALA A 56 -27.46 11.50 3.32
N ALA A 57 -26.57 12.47 3.50
CA ALA A 57 -26.37 13.55 2.52
C ALA A 57 -25.34 13.24 1.42
N VAL A 58 -24.50 12.21 1.58
CA VAL A 58 -23.49 11.82 0.57
C VAL A 58 -24.04 10.82 -0.45
N ALA A 59 -25.21 10.22 -0.18
CA ALA A 59 -25.83 9.24 -1.08
C ALA A 59 -26.70 9.85 -2.21
N ALA A 60 -26.93 11.16 -2.23
CA ALA A 60 -27.91 11.80 -3.14
C ALA A 60 -27.30 12.62 -4.30
N ALA A 61 -25.98 12.65 -4.47
CA ALA A 61 -25.34 13.38 -5.58
C ALA A 61 -25.05 12.51 -6.82
N ALA A 62 -25.63 11.32 -6.90
CA ALA A 62 -25.52 10.43 -8.06
C ALA A 62 -26.88 9.83 -8.42
N ALA A 63 -27.76 10.62 -9.04
CA ALA A 63 -28.89 10.10 -9.79
C ALA A 63 -28.90 10.76 -11.18
N PRO A 64 -28.71 10.00 -12.28
CA PRO A 64 -29.02 10.46 -13.61
C PRO A 64 -30.46 10.09 -14.00
N PHE A 65 -31.04 10.93 -14.87
CA PHE A 65 -32.05 10.61 -15.89
C PHE A 65 -32.88 9.33 -15.73
N SER A 66 -34.18 9.51 -15.49
CA SER A 66 -35.21 8.50 -15.70
C SER A 66 -35.31 8.11 -17.17
N GLY A 67 -34.79 6.93 -17.50
CA GLY A 67 -35.03 6.21 -18.76
C GLY A 67 -34.89 4.71 -18.49
N ALA A 68 -35.94 3.95 -18.85
CA ALA A 68 -36.13 2.50 -18.71
C ALA A 68 -34.90 1.67 -18.27
N ARG A 69 -34.96 1.12 -17.04
CA ARG A 69 -33.95 0.23 -16.49
C ARG A 69 -34.16 -1.18 -17.04
N ALA A 70 -33.54 -1.49 -18.16
CA ALA A 70 -33.21 -2.87 -18.48
C ALA A 70 -32.21 -3.35 -17.42
N GLU A 71 -32.59 -4.35 -16.63
CA GLU A 71 -31.70 -5.00 -15.69
C GLU A 71 -30.69 -5.81 -16.50
N ALA A 72 -29.56 -5.17 -16.82
CA ALA A 72 -28.48 -5.83 -17.54
C ALA A 72 -27.98 -7.02 -16.71
N PRO A 73 -27.70 -8.18 -17.32
CA PRO A 73 -27.16 -9.32 -16.60
C PRO A 73 -25.85 -8.92 -15.92
N THR A 74 -25.85 -8.89 -14.59
CA THR A 74 -24.69 -8.59 -13.76
C THR A 74 -23.70 -9.74 -13.92
N THR A 75 -22.77 -9.63 -14.86
CA THR A 75 -21.66 -10.58 -14.99
C THR A 75 -20.90 -10.56 -13.66
N PRO A 76 -20.66 -11.72 -13.01
CA PRO A 76 -19.92 -11.76 -11.75
C PRO A 76 -18.56 -11.08 -11.93
N ALA A 77 -18.25 -10.14 -11.05
CA ALA A 77 -16.98 -9.43 -11.12
C ALA A 77 -15.82 -10.42 -10.90
N THR A 78 -14.81 -10.39 -11.78
CA THR A 78 -13.64 -11.27 -11.67
C THR A 78 -12.81 -10.89 -10.45
N PRO A 79 -12.58 -11.81 -9.50
CA PRO A 79 -11.80 -11.51 -8.29
C PRO A 79 -10.32 -11.30 -8.63
N VAL A 80 -9.67 -10.40 -7.90
CA VAL A 80 -8.24 -10.08 -8.07
C VAL A 80 -7.36 -11.16 -7.43
N PHE A 81 -7.69 -11.58 -6.21
CA PHE A 81 -6.89 -12.52 -5.43
C PHE A 81 -7.36 -13.96 -5.60
N VAL A 82 -7.28 -14.46 -6.85
CA VAL A 82 -7.40 -15.89 -7.16
C VAL A 82 -6.15 -16.66 -6.73
N ASP A 83 -6.23 -17.98 -6.56
CA ASP A 83 -5.12 -18.79 -6.04
C ASP A 83 -3.83 -18.67 -6.88
N SER A 84 -3.93 -18.54 -8.21
CA SER A 84 -2.76 -18.29 -9.07
C SER A 84 -2.11 -16.94 -8.81
N ALA A 85 -2.91 -15.88 -8.62
CA ALA A 85 -2.43 -14.55 -8.28
C ALA A 85 -1.81 -14.50 -6.88
N VAL A 86 -2.42 -15.20 -5.91
CA VAL A 86 -1.87 -15.37 -4.57
C VAL A 86 -0.53 -16.12 -4.62
N PHE A 87 -0.44 -17.21 -5.39
CA PHE A 87 0.81 -17.94 -5.59
C PHE A 87 1.89 -17.02 -6.15
N GLU A 88 1.63 -16.39 -7.31
CA GLU A 88 2.60 -15.53 -8.01
C GLU A 88 3.14 -14.45 -7.08
N ARG A 89 2.25 -13.76 -6.36
CA ARG A 89 2.69 -12.63 -5.54
C ARG A 89 3.44 -13.07 -4.29
N LEU A 90 2.97 -14.13 -3.62
CA LEU A 90 3.64 -14.63 -2.42
C LEU A 90 4.95 -15.33 -2.72
N GLN A 91 5.10 -16.04 -3.85
CA GLN A 91 6.41 -16.56 -4.25
C GLN A 91 7.39 -15.41 -4.50
N HIS A 92 6.94 -14.32 -5.15
CA HIS A 92 7.79 -13.18 -5.44
C HIS A 92 8.25 -12.51 -4.14
N PHE A 93 7.32 -12.29 -3.21
CA PHE A 93 7.65 -11.77 -1.88
C PHE A 93 8.59 -12.69 -1.10
N LYS A 94 8.40 -14.01 -1.15
CA LYS A 94 9.24 -14.97 -0.42
C LYS A 94 10.65 -15.06 -1.01
N ASP A 95 10.75 -15.30 -2.31
CA ASP A 95 11.99 -15.72 -2.96
C ASP A 95 12.88 -14.52 -3.33
N ILE A 96 12.27 -13.35 -3.56
CA ILE A 96 12.97 -12.12 -3.95
C ILE A 96 12.79 -11.01 -2.91
N GLY A 97 11.55 -10.72 -2.53
CA GLY A 97 11.21 -9.58 -1.67
C GLY A 97 11.86 -9.64 -0.29
N VAL A 98 11.64 -10.70 0.48
CA VAL A 98 12.17 -10.86 1.84
C VAL A 98 13.70 -10.78 1.86
N PRO A 99 14.45 -11.51 0.99
CA PRO A 99 15.90 -11.36 0.92
C PRO A 99 16.38 -9.96 0.52
N ALA A 100 15.70 -9.30 -0.44
CA ALA A 100 16.15 -8.03 -0.99
C ALA A 100 15.85 -6.81 -0.09
N THR A 101 14.96 -6.95 0.89
CA THR A 101 14.43 -5.82 1.67
C THR A 101 14.89 -5.81 3.12
N LEU A 102 15.89 -6.60 3.50
CA LEU A 102 16.34 -6.71 4.90
C LEU A 102 16.64 -5.36 5.56
N GLN A 103 17.16 -4.38 4.81
CA GLN A 103 17.50 -3.03 5.29
C GLN A 103 16.53 -1.94 4.82
N ASP A 104 15.43 -2.30 4.13
CA ASP A 104 14.42 -1.36 3.66
C ASP A 104 13.13 -1.50 4.49
N PRO A 105 12.92 -0.67 5.51
CA PRO A 105 11.77 -0.81 6.40
C PRO A 105 10.44 -0.52 5.70
N ILE A 106 10.42 0.31 4.64
CA ILE A 106 9.20 0.61 3.87
C ILE A 106 8.79 -0.61 3.06
N ALA A 107 9.74 -1.19 2.32
CA ALA A 107 9.47 -2.37 1.51
C ALA A 107 9.07 -3.58 2.37
N ARG A 108 9.69 -3.74 3.54
CA ARG A 108 9.31 -4.77 4.53
C ARG A 108 7.86 -4.62 4.99
N ALA A 109 7.45 -3.40 5.34
CA ALA A 109 6.07 -3.12 5.74
C ALA A 109 5.08 -3.37 4.61
N ALA A 110 5.40 -2.94 3.39
CA ALA A 110 4.57 -3.19 2.21
C ALA A 110 4.44 -4.69 1.90
N ILE A 111 5.53 -5.47 2.02
CA ILE A 111 5.48 -6.93 1.84
C ILE A 111 4.61 -7.58 2.92
N ALA A 112 4.76 -7.17 4.18
CA ALA A 112 3.96 -7.72 5.28
C ALA A 112 2.45 -7.42 5.07
N ASP A 113 2.11 -6.17 4.79
CA ASP A 113 0.73 -5.75 4.52
C ASP A 113 0.14 -6.47 3.29
N GLY A 114 0.88 -6.49 2.17
CA GLY A 114 0.46 -7.18 0.97
C GLY A 114 0.28 -8.69 1.17
N THR A 115 1.19 -9.32 1.92
CA THR A 115 1.08 -10.75 2.29
C THR A 115 -0.24 -11.02 3.01
N CYS A 116 -0.61 -10.16 3.96
CA CYS A 116 -1.83 -10.32 4.73
C CYS A 116 -3.09 -10.09 3.89
N ARG A 117 -3.09 -9.08 3.02
CA ARG A 117 -4.22 -8.82 2.10
C ARG A 117 -4.49 -9.97 1.11
N LEU A 118 -3.46 -10.73 0.74
CA LEU A 118 -3.59 -11.86 -0.18
C LEU A 118 -4.28 -13.08 0.46
N VAL A 119 -4.21 -13.23 1.78
CA VAL A 119 -4.63 -14.46 2.48
C VAL A 119 -5.73 -14.25 3.51
N VAL A 120 -5.94 -13.01 3.95
CA VAL A 120 -7.01 -12.61 4.86
C VAL A 120 -8.11 -11.93 4.04
N ALA A 121 -9.33 -12.47 4.10
CA ALA A 121 -10.45 -11.85 3.41
C ALA A 121 -10.80 -10.49 4.04
N PRO A 122 -11.25 -9.49 3.26
CA PRO A 122 -11.72 -8.22 3.81
C PRO A 122 -12.79 -8.43 4.88
N GLY A 123 -12.67 -7.75 6.03
CA GLY A 123 -13.58 -7.89 7.17
C GLY A 123 -13.48 -9.21 7.93
N SER A 124 -12.52 -10.09 7.58
CA SER A 124 -12.26 -11.32 8.32
C SER A 124 -11.14 -11.13 9.36
N GLY A 125 -11.22 -11.95 10.42
CA GLY A 125 -10.29 -11.89 11.55
C GLY A 125 -10.84 -11.08 12.72
N PRO A 126 -10.06 -10.98 13.81
CA PRO A 126 -10.51 -10.28 15.02
C PRO A 126 -10.61 -8.76 14.83
N PHE A 127 -9.92 -8.19 13.82
CA PHE A 127 -9.86 -6.76 13.54
C PHE A 127 -9.62 -6.52 12.03
N PRO A 128 -10.06 -5.38 11.47
CA PRO A 128 -9.77 -5.03 10.09
C PRO A 128 -8.28 -4.78 9.86
N LEU A 129 -7.78 -5.20 8.70
CA LEU A 129 -6.45 -4.80 8.21
C LEU A 129 -6.58 -3.40 7.58
N ASP A 130 -6.45 -2.38 8.41
CA ASP A 130 -6.61 -0.96 8.07
C ASP A 130 -5.47 -0.37 7.21
N GLY A 131 -4.47 -1.19 6.86
CA GLY A 131 -3.28 -0.78 6.11
C GLY A 131 -2.24 -0.02 6.94
N TYR A 132 -2.59 0.49 8.12
CA TYR A 132 -1.67 1.21 9.01
C TYR A 132 -0.98 0.31 10.01
N ALA A 133 -1.60 -0.84 10.30
CA ALA A 133 -1.09 -1.95 11.06
C ALA A 133 0.42 -2.26 10.89
N PHE A 134 0.91 -2.24 9.65
CA PHE A 134 2.31 -2.49 9.30
C PHE A 134 3.03 -1.22 8.84
N TRP A 135 2.28 -0.23 8.34
CA TRP A 135 2.82 0.97 7.71
C TRP A 135 3.65 1.82 8.65
N HIS A 136 3.21 2.10 9.88
CA HIS A 136 3.92 3.07 10.71
C HIS A 136 5.15 2.48 11.45
N HIS A 137 5.95 1.63 10.81
CA HIS A 137 7.17 1.07 11.42
C HIS A 137 6.88 0.26 12.72
N ASN A 138 6.08 -0.81 12.60
CA ASN A 138 5.92 -1.78 13.68
C ASN A 138 6.77 -3.04 13.41
N PRO A 139 8.04 -3.07 13.84
CA PRO A 139 9.00 -4.08 13.40
C PRO A 139 8.61 -5.47 13.90
N GLU A 140 8.00 -5.60 15.07
CA GLU A 140 7.57 -6.89 15.61
C GLU A 140 6.49 -7.53 14.74
N ARG A 141 5.47 -6.76 14.35
CA ARG A 141 4.39 -7.23 13.49
C ARG A 141 4.88 -7.55 12.08
N VAL A 142 5.71 -6.66 11.53
CA VAL A 142 6.35 -6.90 10.22
C VAL A 142 7.20 -8.16 10.27
N ASN A 143 8.06 -8.32 11.28
CA ASN A 143 8.93 -9.49 11.42
C ASN A 143 8.15 -10.80 11.57
N ALA A 144 7.02 -10.79 12.29
CA ALA A 144 6.17 -11.97 12.42
C ALA A 144 5.65 -12.45 11.06
N VAL A 145 5.16 -11.54 10.22
CA VAL A 145 4.66 -11.88 8.87
C VAL A 145 5.80 -12.30 7.96
N LEU A 146 6.91 -11.55 7.92
CA LEU A 146 8.04 -11.88 7.04
C LEU A 146 8.69 -13.22 7.41
N LYS A 147 8.77 -13.55 8.71
CA LYS A 147 9.24 -14.85 9.18
C LYS A 147 8.31 -15.97 8.71
N ALA A 148 7.00 -15.83 8.92
CA ALA A 148 6.03 -16.85 8.49
C ALA A 148 6.04 -17.04 6.96
N LEU A 149 6.21 -15.95 6.19
CA LEU A 149 6.36 -15.99 4.74
C LEU A 149 7.64 -16.74 4.32
N ALA A 150 8.77 -16.45 4.98
CA ALA A 150 10.05 -17.13 4.74
C ALA A 150 10.00 -18.62 5.10
N GLU A 151 9.14 -19.04 6.03
CA GLU A 151 8.96 -20.43 6.47
C GLU A 151 7.98 -21.25 5.60
N LEU A 152 7.27 -20.61 4.65
CA LEU A 152 6.41 -21.33 3.71
C LEU A 152 7.17 -22.43 2.94
N PRO A 153 6.49 -23.51 2.48
CA PRO A 153 7.14 -24.57 1.71
C PRO A 153 7.73 -24.05 0.39
N SER A 154 8.48 -24.92 -0.30
CA SER A 154 9.02 -24.63 -1.64
C SER A 154 7.94 -24.17 -2.63
N THR A 155 8.31 -23.23 -3.49
CA THR A 155 7.50 -22.67 -4.58
C THR A 155 7.38 -23.60 -5.79
N SER A 156 8.08 -24.74 -5.80
CA SER A 156 8.00 -25.77 -6.84
C SER A 156 6.62 -26.46 -6.96
N GLN A 157 5.76 -26.34 -5.94
CA GLN A 157 4.40 -26.92 -5.92
C GLN A 157 3.36 -25.84 -5.60
N PRO A 158 2.84 -25.12 -6.61
CA PRO A 158 1.99 -23.94 -6.40
C PRO A 158 0.75 -24.19 -5.52
N SER A 159 0.04 -25.30 -5.75
CA SER A 159 -1.16 -25.64 -4.98
C SER A 159 -0.86 -25.95 -3.51
N LYS A 160 0.24 -26.68 -3.24
CA LYS A 160 0.71 -26.96 -1.88
C LYS A 160 1.17 -25.69 -1.18
N PHE A 161 1.83 -24.80 -1.91
CA PHE A 161 2.27 -23.50 -1.42
C PHE A 161 1.10 -22.63 -0.98
N VAL A 162 0.12 -22.39 -1.86
CA VAL A 162 -1.05 -21.53 -1.55
C VAL A 162 -1.85 -22.08 -0.37
N ARG A 163 -2.06 -23.40 -0.33
CA ARG A 163 -2.75 -24.03 0.80
C ARG A 163 -2.00 -23.85 2.12
N ALA A 164 -0.67 -23.94 2.12
CA ALA A 164 0.14 -23.68 3.30
C ALA A 164 0.06 -22.19 3.70
N ALA A 165 0.16 -21.28 2.73
CA ALA A 165 0.05 -19.84 2.92
C ALA A 165 -1.27 -19.46 3.62
N ARG A 166 -2.41 -19.90 3.05
CA ARG A 166 -3.75 -19.65 3.62
C ARG A 166 -3.95 -20.26 5.01
N LYS A 167 -3.21 -21.31 5.36
CA LYS A 167 -3.26 -21.93 6.70
C LYS A 167 -2.38 -21.20 7.72
N GLN A 168 -1.17 -20.79 7.34
CA GLN A 168 -0.14 -20.33 8.27
C GLN A 168 -0.14 -18.81 8.46
N LEU A 169 -0.26 -18.05 7.37
CA LEU A 169 -0.08 -16.60 7.40
C LEU A 169 -1.15 -15.83 8.19
N PRO A 170 -2.45 -16.21 8.19
CA PRO A 170 -3.46 -15.46 8.95
C PRO A 170 -3.08 -15.27 10.43
N ASN A 171 -2.48 -16.28 11.08
CA ASN A 171 -2.04 -16.16 12.47
C ASN A 171 -0.95 -15.09 12.66
N ALA A 172 -0.01 -14.99 11.71
CA ALA A 172 1.04 -13.98 11.75
C ALA A 172 0.49 -12.57 11.48
N CYS A 173 -0.51 -12.45 10.60
CA CYS A 173 -1.15 -11.18 10.25
C CYS A 173 -1.82 -10.49 11.45
N PHE A 174 -2.34 -11.28 12.39
CA PHE A 174 -2.98 -10.77 13.60
C PHE A 174 -2.07 -10.76 14.84
N PHE A 175 -0.78 -11.03 14.67
CA PHE A 175 0.19 -10.96 15.76
C PHE A 175 0.32 -9.53 16.31
N GLY A 176 0.44 -9.39 17.64
CA GLY A 176 0.77 -8.12 18.30
C GLY A 176 -0.31 -7.03 18.28
N LEU A 177 -1.51 -7.32 17.77
CA LEU A 177 -2.61 -6.33 17.64
C LEU A 177 -3.22 -5.83 18.96
N ARG A 178 -2.78 -6.34 20.12
CA ARG A 178 -3.33 -5.98 21.45
C ARG A 178 -2.62 -4.82 22.14
N THR A 179 -1.51 -4.37 21.61
CA THR A 179 -0.71 -3.28 22.19
C THR A 179 -0.91 -2.03 21.36
N GLU A 180 -1.52 -1.00 21.95
CA GLU A 180 -1.49 0.36 21.43
C GLU A 180 -0.02 0.79 21.27
N THR A 181 0.56 0.60 20.08
CA THR A 181 1.85 1.18 19.74
C THR A 181 1.61 2.67 19.49
N SER A 182 1.63 3.42 20.59
CA SER A 182 1.19 4.81 20.72
C SER A 182 2.21 5.84 20.22
N LYS A 183 3.34 5.41 19.65
CA LYS A 183 4.24 6.25 18.87
C LYS A 183 4.89 5.41 17.80
N LEU A 184 4.41 5.60 16.59
CA LEU A 184 4.90 4.91 15.42
C LEU A 184 5.57 5.98 14.54
N ASP A 185 6.89 5.86 14.40
CA ASP A 185 7.70 6.83 13.67
C ASP A 185 7.49 6.68 12.17
N LEU A 186 7.33 7.80 11.47
CA LEU A 186 7.28 7.81 10.02
C LEU A 186 8.66 7.54 9.43
N TYR A 187 8.67 6.94 8.23
CA TYR A 187 9.91 6.66 7.50
C TYR A 187 10.62 7.92 7.05
N GLN A 188 11.96 7.91 7.01
CA GLN A 188 12.77 9.01 6.48
C GLN A 188 12.17 9.58 5.18
N PRO A 189 11.83 10.89 5.12
CA PRO A 189 11.08 11.46 3.99
C PRO A 189 11.71 11.19 2.63
N ALA A 190 13.04 11.27 2.53
CA ALA A 190 13.74 10.99 1.28
C ALA A 190 13.59 9.53 0.81
N ALA A 191 13.61 8.57 1.74
CA ALA A 191 13.36 7.17 1.43
C ALA A 191 11.91 6.97 0.97
N LEU A 192 10.95 7.60 1.66
CA LEU A 192 9.54 7.54 1.29
C LEU A 192 9.27 8.12 -0.10
N ALA A 193 9.84 9.28 -0.40
CA ALA A 193 9.66 9.94 -1.69
C ALA A 193 10.24 9.11 -2.85
N LYS A 194 11.41 8.50 -2.64
CA LYS A 194 12.01 7.55 -3.59
C LYS A 194 11.12 6.32 -3.79
N THR A 195 10.59 5.74 -2.72
CA THR A 195 9.70 4.57 -2.81
C THR A 195 8.40 4.90 -3.54
N LEU A 196 7.77 6.05 -3.25
CA LEU A 196 6.61 6.53 -3.99
C LEU A 196 6.89 6.71 -5.48
N SER A 197 8.07 7.26 -5.82
CA SER A 197 8.51 7.38 -7.21
C SER A 197 8.63 6.02 -7.89
N ASN A 198 9.19 5.02 -7.21
CA ASN A 198 9.35 3.67 -7.75
C ASN A 198 8.01 2.95 -7.93
N TRP A 199 7.10 3.03 -6.96
CA TRP A 199 5.76 2.46 -7.09
C TRP A 199 4.94 3.11 -8.19
N HIS A 200 5.04 4.44 -8.32
CA HIS A 200 4.41 5.16 -9.41
C HIS A 200 4.98 4.72 -10.77
N ARG A 201 6.30 4.59 -10.88
CA ARG A 201 6.95 4.07 -12.07
C ARG A 201 6.43 2.69 -12.43
N ALA A 202 6.39 1.76 -11.46
CA ALA A 202 5.90 0.40 -11.69
C ALA A 202 4.44 0.36 -12.19
N LEU A 203 3.59 1.31 -11.79
CA LEU A 203 2.20 1.40 -12.25
C LEU A 203 2.03 2.07 -13.61
N CYS A 204 2.84 3.10 -13.91
CA CYS A 204 2.50 4.08 -14.95
C CYS A 204 3.56 4.22 -16.05
N ASP A 205 4.77 3.69 -15.87
CA ASP A 205 5.82 3.70 -16.88
C ASP A 205 5.72 2.46 -17.78
N PRO A 206 5.33 2.60 -19.06
CA PRO A 206 5.24 1.47 -19.98
C PRO A 206 6.60 0.86 -20.33
N GLN A 207 7.71 1.51 -19.92
CA GLN A 207 9.08 1.02 -20.08
C GLN A 207 9.72 0.64 -18.74
N CYS A 208 8.92 0.45 -17.69
CA CYS A 208 9.44 -0.08 -16.43
C CYS A 208 10.03 -1.48 -16.66
N ASP A 209 11.21 -1.74 -16.09
CA ASP A 209 11.85 -3.06 -16.16
C ASP A 209 11.13 -4.11 -15.28
N ASP A 210 10.41 -3.64 -14.25
CA ASP A 210 9.63 -4.44 -13.29
C ASP A 210 8.25 -3.81 -13.07
N PRO A 211 7.37 -3.82 -14.09
CA PRO A 211 6.05 -3.21 -14.01
C PRO A 211 5.10 -4.02 -13.12
N ALA A 212 4.13 -3.33 -12.53
CA ALA A 212 2.97 -3.95 -11.90
C ALA A 212 1.94 -4.32 -12.98
N ASP A 213 2.21 -5.37 -13.76
CA ASP A 213 1.38 -5.77 -14.89
C ASP A 213 0.10 -6.51 -14.45
N GLU A 214 0.20 -7.27 -13.36
CA GLU A 214 -0.90 -8.12 -12.92
C GLU A 214 -1.86 -7.41 -11.96
N PRO A 215 -3.18 -7.68 -12.01
CA PRO A 215 -4.16 -6.99 -11.17
C PRO A 215 -3.85 -7.02 -9.66
N GLN A 216 -3.35 -8.14 -9.13
CA GLN A 216 -2.96 -8.22 -7.72
C GLN A 216 -1.80 -7.29 -7.38
N GLN A 217 -0.85 -7.11 -8.30
CA GLN A 217 0.30 -6.22 -8.12
C GLN A 217 -0.16 -4.77 -8.18
N GLN A 218 -1.04 -4.44 -9.13
CA GLN A 218 -1.65 -3.12 -9.28
C GLN A 218 -2.47 -2.71 -8.07
N ALA A 219 -3.33 -3.61 -7.58
CA ALA A 219 -4.19 -3.36 -6.43
C ALA A 219 -3.36 -3.08 -5.16
N LEU A 220 -2.34 -3.92 -4.91
CA LEU A 220 -1.44 -3.74 -3.77
C LEU A 220 -0.63 -2.45 -3.89
N THR A 221 0.00 -2.20 -5.04
CA THR A 221 0.84 -1.02 -5.26
C THR A 221 0.05 0.28 -5.16
N THR A 222 -1.17 0.30 -5.72
CA THR A 222 -2.10 1.43 -5.57
C THR A 222 -2.47 1.65 -4.10
N GLY A 223 -2.79 0.57 -3.37
CA GLY A 223 -3.05 0.63 -1.93
C GLY A 223 -1.86 1.21 -1.14
N PHE A 224 -0.63 0.80 -1.45
CA PHE A 224 0.57 1.30 -0.77
C PHE A 224 0.82 2.79 -1.03
N ILE A 225 0.65 3.24 -2.28
CA ILE A 225 0.72 4.67 -2.60
C ILE A 225 -0.34 5.43 -1.79
N CYS A 226 -1.57 4.94 -1.74
CA CYS A 226 -2.64 5.62 -1.03
C CYS A 226 -2.43 5.68 0.49
N MET A 227 -1.96 4.59 1.10
CA MET A 227 -1.55 4.58 2.52
C MET A 227 -0.55 5.70 2.80
N ALA A 228 0.55 5.74 2.03
CA ALA A 228 1.61 6.73 2.20
C ALA A 228 1.12 8.18 1.97
N VAL A 229 0.34 8.39 0.93
CA VAL A 229 -0.12 9.74 0.52
C VAL A 229 -1.15 10.30 1.49
N CYS A 230 -2.09 9.50 1.98
CA CYS A 230 -3.03 9.96 2.98
C CYS A 230 -2.29 10.27 4.30
N ASP A 231 -1.38 9.39 4.71
CA ASP A 231 -0.64 9.52 5.97
C ASP A 231 0.29 10.74 6.00
N THR A 232 1.06 10.97 4.91
CA THR A 232 1.89 12.18 4.80
C THR A 232 1.08 13.47 4.84
N ALA A 233 -0.17 13.44 4.37
CA ALA A 233 -1.11 14.54 4.46
C ALA A 233 -1.85 14.63 5.80
N LYS A 234 -1.55 13.76 6.76
CA LYS A 234 -2.24 13.63 8.06
C LYS A 234 -3.74 13.35 7.91
N MET A 235 -4.10 12.65 6.84
CA MET A 235 -5.46 12.21 6.53
C MET A 235 -5.56 10.69 6.68
N LYS A 236 -6.77 10.15 6.80
CA LYS A 236 -6.99 8.71 6.90
C LYS A 236 -7.28 8.09 5.55
N PHE A 237 -6.64 6.97 5.28
CA PHE A 237 -7.05 6.05 4.23
C PHE A 237 -8.03 5.03 4.82
N SER A 238 -9.25 4.97 4.29
CA SER A 238 -10.30 4.10 4.86
C SER A 238 -10.15 2.64 4.44
N ASP A 239 -10.49 1.71 5.34
CA ASP A 239 -10.53 0.27 5.08
C ASP A 239 -11.42 -0.08 3.87
N ALA A 240 -12.49 0.69 3.67
CA ALA A 240 -13.37 0.56 2.52
C ALA A 240 -12.66 0.89 1.20
N ALA A 241 -11.88 1.97 1.17
CA ALA A 241 -11.11 2.36 -0.02
C ALA A 241 -10.00 1.35 -0.34
N ILE A 242 -9.37 0.80 0.71
CA ILE A 242 -8.44 -0.33 0.63
C ILE A 242 -9.07 -1.52 -0.10
N GLY A 243 -10.25 -1.96 0.33
CA GLY A 243 -10.92 -3.13 -0.25
C GLY A 243 -11.40 -2.88 -1.68
N ALA A 244 -11.77 -1.63 -2.00
CA ALA A 244 -12.29 -1.26 -3.31
C ALA A 244 -11.29 -1.50 -4.44
N PHE A 245 -10.00 -1.28 -4.22
CA PHE A 245 -8.97 -1.49 -5.25
C PHE A 245 -8.78 -2.96 -5.65
N SER A 246 -9.11 -3.89 -4.77
CA SER A 246 -9.03 -5.33 -5.01
C SER A 246 -10.40 -6.00 -5.22
N ALA A 247 -11.49 -5.22 -5.27
CA ALA A 247 -12.84 -5.75 -5.35
C ALA A 247 -13.08 -6.55 -6.65
N SER A 248 -12.44 -6.14 -7.74
CA SER A 248 -12.45 -6.85 -9.02
C SER A 248 -11.31 -6.38 -9.92
N VAL A 249 -10.97 -7.17 -10.94
CA VAL A 249 -9.98 -6.78 -11.97
C VAL A 249 -10.34 -5.42 -12.60
N ALA A 250 -11.62 -5.20 -12.91
CA ALA A 250 -12.08 -3.94 -13.49
C ALA A 250 -11.89 -2.74 -12.52
N ALA A 251 -12.17 -2.94 -11.22
CA ALA A 251 -11.96 -1.92 -10.20
C ALA A 251 -10.46 -1.57 -10.05
N THR A 252 -9.59 -2.59 -10.06
CA THR A 252 -8.13 -2.40 -10.04
C THR A 252 -7.63 -1.60 -11.24
N GLN A 253 -8.07 -1.97 -12.45
CA GLN A 253 -7.67 -1.27 -13.68
C GLN A 253 -8.15 0.18 -13.68
N ALA A 254 -9.38 0.42 -13.23
CA ALA A 254 -9.91 1.78 -13.09
C ALA A 254 -9.11 2.60 -12.08
N ALA A 255 -8.78 2.03 -10.91
CA ALA A 255 -7.96 2.68 -9.90
C ALA A 255 -6.56 3.02 -10.45
N THR A 256 -5.90 2.07 -11.10
CA THR A 256 -4.58 2.26 -11.71
C THR A 256 -4.60 3.35 -12.77
N LYS A 257 -5.58 3.32 -13.68
CA LYS A 257 -5.77 4.37 -14.70
C LYS A 257 -5.96 5.75 -14.05
N ASN A 258 -6.76 5.83 -12.98
CA ASN A 258 -6.99 7.09 -12.27
C ASN A 258 -5.73 7.58 -11.55
N MET A 259 -4.93 6.68 -10.97
CA MET A 259 -3.64 7.02 -10.35
C MET A 259 -2.66 7.61 -11.37
N CYS A 260 -2.52 6.95 -12.53
CA CYS A 260 -1.64 7.43 -13.59
C CYS A 260 -2.17 8.71 -14.25
N ALA A 261 -3.49 8.91 -14.34
CA ALA A 261 -4.07 10.15 -14.85
C ALA A 261 -3.87 11.32 -13.88
N ALA A 262 -3.93 11.08 -12.57
CA ALA A 262 -3.76 12.10 -11.54
C ALA A 262 -2.33 12.65 -11.49
N MET A 263 -1.32 11.80 -11.73
CA MET A 263 0.07 12.23 -11.92
C MET A 263 0.65 11.56 -13.17
N PRO A 264 0.53 12.17 -14.35
CA PRO A 264 0.95 11.55 -15.60
C PRO A 264 2.43 11.19 -15.64
N TRP A 265 2.71 10.01 -16.18
CA TRP A 265 4.04 9.56 -16.56
C TRP A 265 4.27 9.78 -18.07
N THR A 266 5.44 10.29 -18.43
CA THR A 266 5.84 10.45 -19.82
C THR A 266 7.09 9.64 -20.10
N ILE A 267 7.14 8.96 -21.24
CA ILE A 267 8.27 8.10 -21.63
C ILE A 267 9.58 8.89 -21.67
N THR A 268 9.54 10.17 -22.06
CA THR A 268 10.75 11.00 -22.26
C THR A 268 11.19 11.78 -21.03
N ARG A 269 10.31 12.03 -20.06
CA ARG A 269 10.61 12.89 -18.89
C ARG A 269 10.32 12.24 -17.54
N GLY A 270 9.82 11.00 -17.52
CA GLY A 270 9.34 10.37 -16.29
C GLY A 270 8.05 11.02 -15.78
N PRO A 271 7.81 11.03 -14.45
CA PRO A 271 6.61 11.61 -13.89
C PRO A 271 6.63 13.14 -14.07
N LEU A 272 5.49 13.75 -14.41
CA LEU A 272 5.40 15.21 -14.50
C LEU A 272 5.72 15.90 -13.17
N THR A 273 5.39 15.24 -12.05
CA THR A 273 5.78 15.63 -10.70
C THR A 273 6.93 14.74 -10.25
N VAL A 274 8.12 15.32 -10.11
CA VAL A 274 9.29 14.60 -9.59
C VAL A 274 9.18 14.45 -8.08
N LEU A 275 9.15 13.20 -7.61
CA LEU A 275 9.12 12.88 -6.18
C LEU A 275 10.53 12.60 -5.62
N ASP A 276 11.46 12.16 -6.46
CA ASP A 276 12.83 11.89 -6.01
C ASP A 276 13.51 13.18 -5.54
N GLY A 277 14.22 13.10 -4.42
CA GLY A 277 14.89 14.23 -3.79
C GLY A 277 14.05 15.09 -2.83
N LEU A 278 12.75 14.81 -2.65
CA LEU A 278 11.96 15.48 -1.61
C LEU A 278 12.43 15.05 -0.20
N LYS A 279 12.59 16.01 0.72
CA LYS A 279 13.21 15.78 2.05
C LYS A 279 12.29 16.06 3.25
N SER A 280 11.02 16.40 3.03
CA SER A 280 10.05 16.65 4.10
C SER A 280 8.68 16.07 3.76
N TYR A 281 7.90 15.71 4.79
CA TYR A 281 6.54 15.22 4.58
C TYR A 281 5.62 16.27 3.96
N ASP A 282 5.79 17.55 4.30
CA ASP A 282 4.98 18.62 3.70
C ASP A 282 5.22 18.74 2.19
N ALA A 283 6.48 18.58 1.76
CA ALA A 283 6.82 18.59 0.34
C ALA A 283 6.25 17.36 -0.38
N ILE A 284 6.32 16.18 0.24
CA ILE A 284 5.71 14.95 -0.29
C ILE A 284 4.20 15.11 -0.39
N ALA A 285 3.52 15.52 0.69
CA ALA A 285 2.08 15.69 0.74
C ALA A 285 1.57 16.73 -0.29
N THR A 286 2.34 17.80 -0.51
CA THR A 286 2.05 18.80 -1.54
C THR A 286 2.19 18.18 -2.94
N ALA A 287 3.31 17.51 -3.22
CA ALA A 287 3.57 16.90 -4.51
C ALA A 287 2.57 15.79 -4.86
N THR A 288 2.12 15.02 -3.87
CA THR A 288 1.18 13.90 -4.04
C THR A 288 -0.28 14.30 -3.86
N ALA A 289 -0.59 15.59 -3.75
CA ALA A 289 -1.96 16.06 -3.60
C ALA A 289 -2.94 15.52 -4.66
N PRO A 290 -2.57 15.36 -5.95
CA PRO A 290 -3.48 14.83 -6.96
C PRO A 290 -3.97 13.39 -6.67
N TRP A 291 -3.15 12.55 -6.04
CA TRP A 291 -3.53 11.17 -5.70
C TRP A 291 -4.54 11.09 -4.57
N ARG A 292 -4.59 12.07 -3.66
CA ARG A 292 -5.48 12.01 -2.48
C ARG A 292 -6.95 11.81 -2.83
N LYS A 293 -7.40 12.39 -3.96
CA LYS A 293 -8.77 12.20 -4.45
C LYS A 293 -9.01 10.78 -4.92
N VAL A 294 -8.05 10.17 -5.62
CA VAL A 294 -8.13 8.77 -6.08
C VAL A 294 -8.12 7.82 -4.88
N CYS A 295 -7.34 8.15 -3.86
CA CYS A 295 -7.21 7.39 -2.63
C CYS A 295 -8.39 7.56 -1.67
N GLY A 296 -9.25 8.56 -1.87
CA GLY A 296 -10.35 8.86 -0.95
C GLY A 296 -9.86 9.24 0.44
N CYS A 297 -8.72 9.94 0.55
CA CYS A 297 -8.22 10.41 1.84
C CYS A 297 -9.24 11.37 2.48
N ALA A 298 -9.58 11.14 3.75
CA ALA A 298 -10.53 11.96 4.51
C ALA A 298 -10.01 12.30 5.92
#